data_AF-A0AAD9QXP2-F1
#
_entry.id   AF-A0AAD9QXP2-F1
#
_cell.length_a   1.000
_cell.length_b   1.000
_cell.length_c   1.000
_cell.angle_alpha   90.00
_cell.angle_beta   90.00
_cell.angle_gamma   90.00
#
_symmetry.space_group_name_H-M   'P 1'
#
loop_
_entity.id
_entity.type
_entity.pdbx_description
1 polymer ?
#
loop_
_entity_poly.entity_id
_entity_poly.type
_entity_poly.pdbx_seq_one_letter_code
_entity_poly.pdbx_strand_id
1 'polypeptide(L)'
;MSTRPVVFNLINCIIGVSVLAMPFCFQECGIILCAMAIISSSWLTKKSCELLLKSGHVSRRRSYESLALATYGGAGKLVVETSIIGLLMGTLIAMNVIIGDILPSIFFNFSGVQVSWLVRAVLMTILAFGVGLPLSLMRNLHSLASFSLLSLIFYMTFVAQVKKA
;
A
#
# COMPACT_ATOMS: atom_id res chain seq x y z
N MET A 1 -10.44 -16.77 20.37
CA MET A 1 -10.08 -16.50 18.96
C MET A 1 -8.77 -15.72 18.97
N SER A 2 -7.67 -16.28 18.45
CA SER A 2 -6.35 -15.63 18.52
C SER A 2 -6.31 -14.42 17.57
N THR A 3 -6.19 -13.21 18.12
CA THR A 3 -6.15 -11.93 17.36
C THR A 3 -4.78 -11.62 16.77
N ARG A 4 -3.72 -12.30 17.25
CA ARG A 4 -2.34 -12.14 16.81
C ARG A 4 -2.15 -12.17 15.27
N PRO A 5 -2.66 -13.18 14.53
CA PRO A 5 -2.47 -13.23 13.08
C PRO A 5 -3.11 -12.04 12.34
N VAL A 6 -4.26 -11.54 12.84
CA VAL A 6 -4.95 -10.39 12.23
C VAL A 6 -4.13 -9.11 12.41
N VAL A 7 -3.53 -8.92 13.59
CA VAL A 7 -2.68 -7.76 13.87
C VAL A 7 -1.42 -7.78 13.02
N PHE A 8 -0.74 -8.92 12.91
CA PHE A 8 0.45 -9.03 12.05
C PHE A 8 0.12 -8.79 10.57
N ASN A 9 -0.99 -9.34 10.08
CA ASN A 9 -1.44 -9.11 8.72
C ASN A 9 -1.73 -7.62 8.45
N LEU A 10 -2.38 -6.94 9.41
CA LEU A 10 -2.65 -5.51 9.32
C LEU A 10 -1.35 -4.69 9.28
N ILE A 11 -0.40 -5.00 10.16
CA ILE A 11 0.92 -4.35 10.18
C ILE A 11 1.64 -4.53 8.85
N ASN A 12 1.64 -5.74 8.29
CA ASN A 12 2.27 -6.02 6.99
C ASN A 12 1.63 -5.23 5.85
N CYS A 13 0.30 -5.07 5.85
CA CYS A 13 -0.38 -4.26 4.86
C CYS A 13 -0.02 -2.76 4.97
N ILE A 14 0.15 -2.24 6.19
CA ILE A 14 0.49 -0.82 6.42
C ILE A 14 1.95 -0.54 6.07
N ILE A 15 2.87 -1.38 6.55
CA ILE A 15 4.31 -1.26 6.30
C ILE A 15 4.57 -1.39 4.81
N GLY A 16 4.08 -2.48 4.21
CA GLY A 16 4.15 -2.85 2.79
C GLY A 16 5.09 -1.99 1.94
N VAL A 17 4.50 -1.30 0.97
CA VAL A 17 5.20 -0.41 0.05
C VAL A 17 5.65 0.92 0.66
N SER A 18 5.06 1.33 1.78
CA SER A 18 5.34 2.61 2.43
C SER A 18 6.81 2.75 2.82
N VAL A 19 7.49 1.63 3.13
CA VAL A 19 8.92 1.60 3.44
C VAL A 19 9.79 2.08 2.28
N LEU A 20 9.37 1.87 1.03
CA LEU A 20 10.11 2.32 -0.15
C LEU A 20 9.95 3.83 -0.40
N ALA A 21 8.78 4.39 -0.09
CA ALA A 21 8.49 5.80 -0.29
C ALA A 21 8.97 6.71 0.86
N MET A 22 9.03 6.18 2.09
CA MET A 22 9.49 6.90 3.29
C MET A 22 10.86 7.61 3.10
N PRO A 23 11.94 6.95 2.66
CA PRO A 23 13.24 7.61 2.53
C PRO A 23 13.22 8.77 1.54
N PHE A 24 12.44 8.66 0.46
CA PHE A 24 12.24 9.75 -0.50
C PHE A 24 11.50 10.94 0.13
N CYS A 25 10.41 10.68 0.88
CA CYS A 25 9.70 11.73 1.62
C CYS A 25 10.62 12.49 2.60
N PHE A 26 11.52 11.78 3.31
CA PHE A 26 12.45 12.40 4.24
C PHE A 26 13.50 13.28 3.54
N GLN A 27 13.90 12.94 2.31
CA GLN A 27 14.84 13.75 1.52
C GLN A 27 14.18 15.03 0.99
N GLU A 28 12.94 14.93 0.49
CA GLU A 28 12.24 16.07 -0.14
C GLU A 28 11.62 17.04 0.89
N CYS A 29 10.99 16.51 1.95
CA CYS A 29 10.25 17.32 2.93
C CYS A 29 11.09 17.70 4.17
N GLY A 30 12.24 17.07 4.37
CA GLY A 30 13.08 17.23 5.56
C GLY A 30 12.57 16.51 6.80
N ILE A 31 13.48 16.24 7.75
CA ILE A 31 13.24 15.37 8.91
C ILE A 31 12.16 15.90 9.85
N ILE A 32 12.18 17.21 10.14
CA ILE A 32 11.27 17.84 11.11
C ILE A 32 9.83 17.78 10.59
N LEU A 33 9.60 18.15 9.32
CA LEU A 33 8.26 18.19 8.72
C LEU A 33 7.68 16.77 8.58
N CYS A 34 8.50 15.81 8.12
CA CYS A 34 8.08 14.40 8.06
C CYS A 34 7.75 13.84 9.44
N ALA A 35 8.55 14.13 10.47
CA ALA A 35 8.26 13.67 11.83
C ALA A 35 6.92 14.24 12.34
N MET A 36 6.67 15.53 12.13
CA MET A 36 5.39 16.15 12.48
C MET A 36 4.21 15.53 11.73
N ALA A 37 4.36 15.27 10.43
CA ALA A 37 3.33 14.64 9.61
C ALA A 37 3.03 13.19 10.03
N ILE A 38 4.05 12.42 10.41
CA ILE A 38 3.88 11.05 10.91
C ILE A 38 3.14 11.05 12.25
N ILE A 39 3.51 11.96 13.17
CA ILE A 39 2.86 12.08 14.48
C ILE A 39 1.40 12.49 14.32
N SER A 40 1.12 13.49 13.47
CA SER A 40 -0.25 13.96 13.22
C SER A 40 -1.09 12.88 12.56
N SER A 41 -0.57 12.21 11.52
CA SER A 41 -1.23 11.09 10.85
C SER A 41 -1.53 9.93 11.80
N SER A 42 -0.59 9.60 12.69
CA SER A 42 -0.78 8.56 13.72
C SER A 42 -1.91 8.91 14.69
N TRP A 43 -1.98 10.18 15.11
CA TRP A 43 -3.05 10.65 15.99
C TRP A 43 -4.42 10.64 15.30
N LEU A 44 -4.50 11.17 14.06
CA LEU A 44 -5.72 11.13 13.25
C LEU A 44 -6.19 9.69 13.03
N THR A 45 -5.29 8.78 12.65
CA THR A 45 -5.62 7.37 12.41
C THR A 45 -6.17 6.71 13.67
N LYS A 46 -5.56 6.97 14.84
CA LYS A 46 -6.06 6.44 16.12
C LYS A 46 -7.49 6.92 16.40
N LYS A 47 -7.77 8.20 16.19
CA LYS A 47 -9.11 8.77 16.40
C LYS A 47 -10.14 8.25 15.41
N SER A 48 -9.78 8.14 14.13
CA SER A 48 -10.63 7.52 13.12
C SER A 48 -10.98 6.08 13.48
N CYS A 49 -10.00 5.26 13.85
CA CYS A 49 -10.24 3.88 14.28
C CYS A 49 -11.15 3.80 15.53
N GLU A 50 -10.95 4.68 16.51
CA GLU A 50 -11.80 4.72 17.71
C GLU A 50 -13.27 5.06 17.38
N LEU A 51 -13.49 6.05 16.51
CA LEU A 51 -14.81 6.45 16.05
C LEU A 51 -15.49 5.35 15.23
N LEU A 52 -14.73 4.70 14.35
CA LEU A 52 -15.22 3.61 13.52
C LEU A 52 -15.60 2.39 14.35
N LEU A 53 -14.78 2.02 15.33
CA LEU A 53 -15.08 0.91 16.24
C LEU A 53 -16.33 1.20 17.07
N LYS A 54 -16.47 2.41 17.62
CA LYS A 54 -17.68 2.82 18.36
C LYS A 54 -18.92 2.79 17.46
N SER A 55 -18.84 3.35 16.26
CA SER A 55 -19.95 3.41 15.32
C SER A 55 -20.36 2.02 14.80
N GLY A 56 -19.39 1.16 14.49
CA GLY A 56 -19.63 -0.22 14.06
C GLY A 56 -20.26 -1.07 15.17
N HIS A 57 -19.87 -0.85 16.43
CA HIS A 57 -20.46 -1.55 17.57
C HIS A 57 -21.94 -1.17 17.76
N VAL A 58 -22.27 0.12 17.67
CA VAL A 58 -23.65 0.62 17.81
C VAL A 58 -24.54 0.16 16.65
N SER A 59 -24.03 0.18 15.42
CA SER A 59 -24.80 -0.20 14.23
C SER A 59 -24.91 -1.73 14.01
N ARG A 60 -24.11 -2.55 14.72
CA ARG A 60 -23.91 -4.00 14.47
C ARG A 60 -23.54 -4.35 13.01
N ARG A 61 -23.00 -3.40 12.26
CA ARG A 61 -22.58 -3.55 10.86
C ARG A 61 -21.05 -3.61 10.78
N ARG A 62 -20.53 -4.47 9.89
CA ARG A 62 -19.08 -4.73 9.75
C ARG A 62 -18.42 -4.08 8.52
N SER A 63 -19.20 -3.53 7.59
CA SER A 63 -18.68 -2.88 6.38
C SER A 63 -18.90 -1.36 6.44
N TYR A 64 -17.91 -0.59 6.00
CA TYR A 64 -17.96 0.88 5.94
C TYR A 64 -19.19 1.42 5.20
N GLU A 65 -19.50 0.83 4.05
CA GLU A 65 -20.68 1.18 3.23
C GLU A 65 -22.00 0.91 3.97
N SER A 66 -22.10 -0.24 4.65
CA SER A 66 -23.30 -0.60 5.42
C SER A 66 -23.48 0.26 6.67
N LEU A 67 -22.37 0.71 7.27
CA LEU A 67 -22.38 1.66 8.38
C LEU A 67 -22.84 3.04 7.89
N ALA A 68 -22.32 3.51 6.76
CA ALA A 68 -22.70 4.78 6.15
C ALA A 68 -24.17 4.77 5.68
N LEU A 69 -24.66 3.64 5.17
CA LEU A 69 -26.06 3.46 4.82
C LEU A 69 -26.97 3.59 6.04
N ALA A 70 -26.54 3.06 7.19
CA ALA A 70 -27.31 3.10 8.43
C ALA A 70 -27.33 4.48 9.10
N THR A 71 -26.28 5.29 8.93
CA THR A 71 -26.16 6.61 9.58
C THR A 71 -26.54 7.78 8.69
N TYR A 72 -26.23 7.72 7.39
CA TYR A 72 -26.42 8.81 6.42
C TYR A 72 -27.32 8.42 5.24
N GLY A 73 -27.87 7.20 5.21
CA GLY A 73 -28.73 6.73 4.12
C GLY A 73 -27.96 6.44 2.82
N GLY A 74 -28.70 6.37 1.70
CA GLY A 74 -28.15 5.97 0.40
C GLY A 74 -27.05 6.90 -0.15
N ALA A 75 -27.18 8.21 0.09
CA ALA A 75 -26.18 9.19 -0.32
C ALA A 75 -24.86 8.99 0.42
N GLY A 76 -24.90 8.75 1.73
CA GLY A 76 -23.70 8.47 2.52
C GLY A 76 -23.00 7.17 2.11
N LYS A 77 -23.77 6.14 1.76
CA LYS A 77 -23.21 4.90 1.21
C LYS A 77 -22.40 5.17 -0.07
N LEU A 78 -22.99 5.88 -1.03
CA LEU A 78 -22.34 6.20 -2.32
C LEU A 78 -21.05 7.00 -2.14
N VAL A 79 -21.04 8.00 -1.26
CA VAL A 79 -19.84 8.81 -0.99
C VAL A 79 -18.72 7.96 -0.39
N VAL A 80 -19.03 7.07 0.54
CA VAL A 80 -18.02 6.19 1.16
C VAL A 80 -17.50 5.14 0.16
N GLU A 81 -18.39 4.52 -0.60
CA GLU A 81 -18.06 3.54 -1.64
C GLU A 81 -17.14 4.15 -2.71
N THR A 82 -17.51 5.33 -3.25
CA THR A 82 -16.70 6.05 -4.23
C THR A 82 -15.35 6.52 -3.67
N SER A 83 -15.31 6.95 -2.40
CA SER A 83 -14.06 7.33 -1.73
C SER A 83 -13.10 6.14 -1.59
N ILE A 84 -13.61 4.96 -1.23
CA ILE A 84 -12.81 3.73 -1.10
C ILE A 84 -12.28 3.31 -2.48
N ILE A 85 -13.11 3.33 -3.51
CA ILE A 85 -12.70 3.03 -4.89
C ILE A 85 -11.60 4.00 -5.34
N GLY A 86 -11.78 5.30 -5.12
CA GLY A 86 -10.78 6.32 -5.46
C GLY A 86 -9.45 6.12 -4.73
N LEU A 87 -9.49 5.81 -3.42
CA LEU A 87 -8.30 5.53 -2.63
C LEU A 87 -7.55 4.28 -3.13
N LEU A 88 -8.29 3.20 -3.43
CA LEU A 88 -7.70 1.96 -3.95
C LEU A 88 -7.08 2.17 -5.33
N MET A 89 -7.80 2.86 -6.23
CA MET A 89 -7.31 3.17 -7.57
C MET A 89 -6.07 4.06 -7.53
N GLY A 90 -6.09 5.13 -6.73
CA GLY A 90 -4.94 6.02 -6.54
C GLY A 90 -3.72 5.27 -5.99
N THR A 91 -3.94 4.39 -5.00
CA THR A 91 -2.87 3.56 -4.44
C THR A 91 -2.28 2.63 -5.51
N LEU A 92 -3.11 1.95 -6.31
CA LEU A 92 -2.65 1.09 -7.40
C LEU A 92 -1.84 1.84 -8.47
N ILE A 93 -2.26 3.06 -8.83
CA ILE A 93 -1.53 3.90 -9.78
C ILE A 93 -0.18 4.30 -9.19
N ALA A 94 -0.17 4.79 -7.94
CA ALA A 94 1.06 5.15 -7.24
C ALA A 94 2.03 3.97 -7.15
N MET A 95 1.53 2.76 -6.85
CA MET A 95 2.33 1.54 -6.85
C MET A 95 2.98 1.27 -8.21
N ASN A 96 2.22 1.36 -9.30
CA ASN A 96 2.75 1.14 -10.63
C ASN A 96 3.81 2.19 -11.01
N VAL A 97 3.63 3.46 -10.61
CA VAL A 97 4.62 4.52 -10.86
C VAL A 97 5.91 4.25 -10.09
N ILE A 98 5.83 3.95 -8.78
CA ILE A 98 7.00 3.67 -7.94
C ILE A 98 7.78 2.47 -8.47
N ILE A 99 7.08 1.37 -8.79
CA ILE A 99 7.71 0.18 -9.39
C ILE A 99 8.34 0.55 -10.74
N GLY A 100 7.66 1.40 -11.51
CA GLY A 100 8.15 1.98 -12.75
C GLY A 100 9.46 2.74 -12.57
N ASP A 101 9.61 3.54 -11.52
CA ASP A 101 10.82 4.32 -11.24
C ASP A 101 12.00 3.47 -10.78
N ILE A 102 11.71 2.40 -10.03
CA ILE A 102 12.74 1.51 -9.48
C ILE A 102 13.27 0.54 -10.55
N LEU A 103 12.40 0.04 -11.44
CA LEU A 103 12.76 -1.01 -12.40
C LEU A 103 13.95 -0.67 -13.34
N PRO A 104 14.00 0.52 -13.97
CA PRO A 104 15.11 0.91 -14.84
C PRO A 104 16.44 0.93 -14.10
N SER A 105 16.43 1.37 -12.84
CA SER A 105 17.62 1.41 -11.99
C SER A 105 18.14 0.00 -11.71
N ILE A 106 17.26 -0.97 -11.46
CA ILE A 106 17.65 -2.39 -11.28
C ILE A 106 18.14 -2.99 -12.61
N PHE A 107 17.44 -2.73 -13.71
CA PHE A 107 17.78 -3.30 -15.02
C PHE A 107 19.11 -2.78 -15.57
N PHE A 108 19.41 -1.51 -15.32
CA PHE A 108 20.70 -0.90 -15.67
C PHE A 108 21.86 -1.57 -14.91
N ASN A 109 21.70 -1.81 -13.60
CA ASN A 109 22.72 -2.49 -12.78
C ASN A 109 22.95 -3.95 -13.21
N PHE A 110 21.93 -4.63 -13.75
CA PHE A 110 22.03 -6.05 -14.10
C PHE A 110 22.47 -6.32 -15.54
N SER A 111 22.05 -5.47 -16.49
CA SER A 111 22.23 -5.74 -17.93
C SER A 111 23.05 -4.68 -18.68
N GLY A 112 23.32 -3.51 -18.12
CA GLY A 112 24.10 -2.43 -18.77
C GLY A 112 23.46 -1.82 -20.04
N VAL A 113 22.24 -2.23 -20.40
CA VAL A 113 21.53 -1.77 -21.61
C VAL A 113 20.52 -0.67 -21.25
N GLN A 114 20.52 0.42 -22.02
CA GLN A 114 19.58 1.53 -21.83
C GLN A 114 18.14 1.09 -22.17
N VAL A 115 17.26 1.14 -21.17
CA VAL A 115 15.85 0.78 -21.31
C VAL A 115 15.07 1.99 -21.86
N SER A 116 14.50 1.87 -23.06
CA SER A 116 13.67 2.92 -23.68
C SER A 116 12.31 3.07 -22.97
N TRP A 117 11.71 4.27 -23.03
CA TRP A 117 10.43 4.61 -22.40
C TRP A 117 9.29 3.65 -22.77
N LEU A 118 9.24 3.20 -24.02
CA LEU A 118 8.21 2.29 -24.51
C LEU A 118 8.34 0.89 -23.88
N VAL A 119 9.58 0.40 -23.70
CA VAL A 119 9.86 -0.89 -23.05
C VAL A 119 9.47 -0.83 -21.59
N ARG A 120 9.76 0.28 -20.90
CA ARG A 120 9.35 0.51 -19.50
C ARG A 120 7.83 0.47 -19.32
N ALA A 121 7.07 1.15 -20.19
CA ALA A 121 5.62 1.15 -20.16
C ALA A 121 5.03 -0.25 -20.43
N VAL A 122 5.52 -0.94 -21.45
CA VAL A 122 5.07 -2.30 -21.80
C VAL A 122 5.41 -3.29 -20.68
N LEU A 123 6.58 -3.18 -20.05
CA LEU A 123 6.97 -4.05 -18.95
C LEU A 123 6.11 -3.84 -17.70
N MET A 124 5.80 -2.57 -17.37
CA MET A 124 4.86 -2.23 -16.30
C MET A 124 3.47 -2.84 -16.54
N THR A 125 2.95 -2.72 -17.77
CA THR A 125 1.64 -3.28 -18.14
C THR A 125 1.65 -4.81 -18.07
N ILE A 126 2.71 -5.47 -18.55
CA ILE A 126 2.84 -6.93 -18.49
C ILE A 126 2.97 -7.41 -17.04
N LEU A 127 3.72 -6.71 -16.19
CA LEU A 127 3.79 -7.05 -14.75
C LEU A 127 2.44 -6.87 -14.06
N ALA A 128 1.73 -5.77 -14.35
CA ALA A 128 0.43 -5.49 -13.76
C ALA A 128 -0.62 -6.54 -14.16
N PHE A 129 -0.69 -6.91 -15.44
CA PHE A 129 -1.66 -7.90 -15.93
C PHE A 129 -1.23 -9.35 -15.70
N GLY A 130 0.07 -9.64 -15.81
CA GLY A 130 0.62 -11.00 -15.70
C GLY A 130 0.88 -11.45 -14.27
N VAL A 131 1.16 -10.52 -13.33
CA VAL A 131 1.39 -10.84 -11.91
C VAL A 131 0.30 -10.23 -11.03
N GLY A 132 -0.04 -8.95 -11.24
CA GLY A 132 -1.01 -8.24 -10.40
C GLY A 132 -2.43 -8.83 -10.47
N LEU A 133 -2.86 -9.25 -11.66
CA LEU A 133 -4.17 -9.84 -11.90
C LEU A 133 -4.34 -11.26 -11.28
N PRO A 134 -3.40 -12.21 -11.48
CA PRO A 134 -3.49 -13.51 -10.79
C PRO A 134 -3.26 -13.41 -9.28
N LEU A 135 -2.42 -12.48 -8.78
CA LEU A 135 -2.30 -12.24 -7.33
C LEU A 135 -3.59 -11.69 -6.74
N SER A 136 -4.27 -10.77 -7.44
CA SER A 136 -5.54 -10.18 -7.01
C SER A 136 -6.68 -11.19 -7.00
N LEU A 137 -6.60 -12.22 -7.85
CA LEU A 137 -7.57 -13.33 -7.89
C LEU A 137 -7.26 -14.44 -6.87
N MET A 138 -6.09 -14.39 -6.22
CA MET A 138 -5.68 -15.38 -5.24
C MET A 138 -6.49 -15.23 -3.95
N ARG A 139 -7.35 -16.21 -3.68
CA ARG A 139 -8.35 -16.18 -2.59
C ARG A 139 -7.76 -16.29 -1.17
N ASN A 140 -6.47 -16.58 -1.03
CA ASN A 140 -5.79 -16.81 0.25
C ASN A 140 -4.89 -15.63 0.66
N LEU A 141 -5.48 -14.67 1.36
CA LEU A 141 -4.79 -13.48 1.89
C LEU A 141 -3.63 -13.81 2.86
N HIS A 142 -3.71 -14.94 3.57
CA HIS A 142 -2.70 -15.30 4.58
C HIS A 142 -1.36 -15.70 3.96
N SER A 143 -1.35 -16.31 2.77
CA SER A 143 -0.12 -16.64 2.05
C SER A 143 0.53 -15.40 1.45
N LEU A 144 -0.29 -14.44 1.03
CA LEU A 144 0.14 -13.20 0.38
C LEU A 144 0.91 -12.28 1.33
N ALA A 145 0.51 -12.21 2.60
CA ALA A 145 1.18 -11.41 3.61
C ALA A 145 2.59 -11.93 3.95
N SER A 146 2.74 -13.25 4.09
CA SER A 146 4.05 -13.89 4.31
C SER A 146 4.97 -13.74 3.10
N PHE A 147 4.42 -13.87 1.88
CA PHE A 147 5.17 -13.69 0.65
C PHE A 147 5.64 -12.23 0.46
N SER A 148 4.79 -11.25 0.80
CA SER A 148 5.13 -9.82 0.71
C SER A 148 6.20 -9.39 1.71
N LEU A 149 6.23 -9.97 2.91
CA LEU A 149 7.32 -9.75 3.86
C LEU A 149 8.64 -10.31 3.33
N LEU A 150 8.61 -11.52 2.79
CA LEU A 150 9.79 -12.19 2.28
C LEU A 150 10.40 -11.43 1.09
N SER A 151 9.54 -10.94 0.18
CA SER A 151 9.98 -10.12 -0.95
C SER A 151 10.53 -8.76 -0.49
N LEU A 152 9.90 -8.09 0.48
CA LEU A 152 10.38 -6.83 1.03
C LEU A 152 11.77 -6.98 1.68
N ILE A 153 11.97 -8.04 2.47
CA ILE A 153 13.28 -8.35 3.09
C ILE A 153 14.33 -8.56 2.01
N PHE A 154 14.00 -9.34 0.97
CA PHE A 154 14.90 -9.58 -0.16
C PHE A 154 15.27 -8.27 -0.88
N TYR A 155 14.29 -7.42 -1.19
CA TYR A 155 14.52 -6.11 -1.81
C TYR A 155 15.38 -5.19 -0.94
N MET A 156 15.12 -5.12 0.36
CA MET A 156 15.91 -4.34 1.31
C MET A 156 17.36 -4.83 1.38
N THR A 157 17.58 -6.15 1.40
CA THR A 157 18.93 -6.72 1.36
C THR A 157 19.64 -6.40 0.04
N PHE A 158 18.95 -6.49 -1.09
CA PHE A 158 19.53 -6.20 -2.40
C PHE A 158 19.94 -4.73 -2.54
N VAL A 159 19.05 -3.79 -2.16
CA VAL A 159 19.35 -2.35 -2.18
C VAL A 159 20.49 -1.99 -1.21
N ALA A 160 20.54 -2.62 -0.03
CA ALA A 160 21.61 -2.41 0.94
C ALA A 160 22.98 -2.93 0.44
N GLN A 161 23.00 -3.96 -0.41
CA GLN A 161 24.22 -4.47 -1.04
C GLN A 161 24.68 -3.58 -2.21
N VAL A 162 23.75 -3.09 -3.03
CA VAL A 162 24.06 -2.18 -4.16
C VAL A 162 24.66 -0.85 -3.67
N LYS A 163 24.22 -0.34 -2.51
CA LYS A 163 24.77 0.92 -1.96
C LYS A 163 26.19 0.78 -1.37
N LYS A 164 26.74 -0.43 -1.28
CA LYS A 164 28.08 -0.73 -0.77
C LYS A 164 29.12 -1.01 -1.87
N ALA A 165 28.69 -1.12 -3.13
CA ALA A 165 29.56 -1.21 -4.29
C ALA A 165 29.68 0.17 -4.96
#